data_AF-A0A846RRI4-F1
#
_entry.id   AF-A0A846RRI4-F1
#
_cell.length_a   1.000
_cell.length_b   1.000
_cell.length_c   1.000
_cell.angle_alpha   90.00
_cell.angle_beta   90.00
_cell.angle_gamma   90.00
#
_symmetry.space_group_name_H-M   'P 1'
#
loop_
_entity.id
_entity.type
_entity.pdbx_description
1 polymer ?
#
loop_
_entity_poly.entity_id
_entity_poly.type
_entity_poly.pdbx_seq_one_letter_code
_entity_poly.pdbx_strand_id
1 'polypeptide(L)'
;MSEYTAPEWLLRYQDFKSLCSDVSGEYIRFYLTTGCEQISYTHSQNTEGLPNYSCRLTAEDGTMLLLELDDWRDRMEEVPSLVRMWLGEHSDLKGFKPAKSHYQGDRYWFEKWQQANPW
;
A
#
# COMPACT_ATOMS: atom_id res chain seq x y z
N MET A 1 19.44 -33.33 18.35
CA MET A 1 18.23 -32.73 17.75
C MET A 1 18.71 -31.81 16.66
N SER A 2 18.36 -32.07 15.39
CA SER A 2 18.72 -31.16 14.29
C SER A 2 17.82 -29.95 14.38
N GLU A 3 18.38 -28.77 14.61
CA GLU A 3 17.65 -27.51 14.47
C GLU A 3 17.24 -27.37 13.00
N TYR A 4 15.93 -27.39 12.75
CA TYR A 4 15.40 -27.13 11.42
C TYR A 4 15.49 -25.63 11.16
N THR A 5 16.43 -25.23 10.31
CA THR A 5 16.54 -23.85 9.83
C THR A 5 15.73 -23.75 8.53
N ALA A 6 14.78 -22.82 8.49
CA ALA A 6 14.01 -22.57 7.27
C ALA A 6 14.96 -22.13 6.14
N PRO A 7 14.75 -22.59 4.90
CA PRO A 7 15.60 -22.18 3.79
C PRO A 7 15.40 -20.69 3.49
N GLU A 8 16.47 -20.00 3.08
CA GLU A 8 16.47 -18.54 2.87
C GLU A 8 15.35 -18.09 1.91
N TRP A 9 15.12 -18.81 0.82
CA TRP A 9 14.07 -18.47 -0.14
C TRP A 9 12.67 -18.40 0.49
N LEU A 10 12.40 -19.22 1.51
CA LEU A 10 11.10 -19.26 2.18
C LEU A 10 10.94 -18.03 3.09
N LEU A 11 12.01 -17.64 3.80
CA LEU A 11 12.04 -16.41 4.60
C LEU A 11 11.85 -15.19 3.70
N ARG A 12 12.61 -15.11 2.59
CA ARG A 12 12.48 -14.02 1.62
C ARG A 12 11.05 -13.92 1.06
N TYR A 13 10.42 -15.05 0.78
CA TYR A 13 9.04 -15.08 0.30
C TYR A 13 8.04 -14.65 1.37
N GLN A 14 8.23 -15.02 2.63
CA GLN A 14 7.41 -14.55 3.74
C GLN A 14 7.52 -13.04 3.92
N ASP A 15 8.73 -12.49 3.89
CA ASP A 15 8.93 -11.04 3.99
C ASP A 15 8.27 -10.30 2.82
N PHE A 16 8.35 -10.86 1.60
CA PHE A 16 7.63 -10.30 0.46
C PHE A 16 6.11 -10.28 0.69
N LYS A 17 5.54 -11.33 1.29
CA LYS A 17 4.10 -11.36 1.61
C LYS A 17 3.74 -10.35 2.68
N SER A 18 4.60 -10.16 3.68
CA SER A 18 4.43 -9.10 4.68
C SER A 18 4.45 -7.72 4.01
N LEU A 19 5.41 -7.46 3.10
CA LEU A 19 5.51 -6.20 2.37
C LEU A 19 4.24 -5.93 1.56
N CYS A 20 3.78 -6.92 0.79
CA CYS A 20 2.52 -6.83 0.05
C CYS A 20 1.33 -6.56 0.99
N SER A 21 1.28 -7.22 2.15
CA SER A 21 0.21 -7.05 3.12
C SER A 21 0.17 -5.63 3.68
N ASP A 22 1.33 -5.06 4.02
CA ASP A 22 1.42 -3.71 4.56
C ASP A 22 1.05 -2.65 3.52
N VAL A 23 1.61 -2.75 2.31
CA VAL A 23 1.32 -1.79 1.22
C VAL A 23 -0.14 -1.88 0.79
N SER A 24 -0.64 -3.10 0.51
CA SER A 24 -2.03 -3.29 0.10
C SER A 24 -3.03 -2.95 1.20
N GLY A 25 -2.68 -3.19 2.47
CA GLY A 25 -3.50 -2.83 3.61
C GLY A 25 -3.76 -1.33 3.68
N GLU A 26 -2.71 -0.51 3.58
CA GLU A 26 -2.85 0.95 3.56
C GLU A 26 -3.61 1.44 2.32
N TYR A 27 -3.31 0.87 1.14
CA TYR A 27 -4.04 1.19 -0.09
C TYR A 27 -5.54 0.87 0.01
N ILE A 28 -5.91 -0.31 0.51
CA ILE A 28 -7.30 -0.72 0.66
C ILE A 28 -8.02 0.18 1.66
N ARG A 29 -7.39 0.52 2.79
CA ARG A 29 -7.95 1.45 3.78
C ARG A 29 -8.21 2.82 3.15
N PHE A 30 -7.25 3.34 2.40
CA PHE A 30 -7.39 4.59 1.64
C PHE A 30 -8.56 4.53 0.64
N TYR A 31 -8.55 3.54 -0.25
CA TYR A 31 -9.54 3.39 -1.31
C TYR A 31 -10.96 3.21 -0.75
N LEU A 32 -11.16 2.30 0.21
CA LEU A 32 -12.49 2.05 0.77
C LEU A 32 -13.01 3.24 1.59
N THR A 33 -12.12 4.01 2.23
CA THR A 33 -12.53 5.17 3.04
C THR A 33 -12.85 6.38 2.18
N THR A 34 -12.10 6.62 1.10
CA THR A 34 -12.20 7.86 0.33
C THR A 34 -12.95 7.69 -0.98
N GLY A 35 -12.93 6.48 -1.55
CA GLY A 35 -13.37 6.20 -2.92
C GLY A 35 -12.44 6.76 -3.99
N CYS A 36 -11.22 7.20 -3.63
CA CYS A 36 -10.28 7.78 -4.59
C CYS A 36 -9.70 6.72 -5.53
N GLU A 37 -9.95 6.89 -6.83
CA GLU A 37 -9.50 5.98 -7.90
C GLU A 37 -8.23 6.47 -8.62
N GLN A 38 -7.64 7.60 -8.19
CA GLN A 38 -6.46 8.21 -8.82
C GLN A 38 -5.16 7.44 -8.58
N ILE A 39 -5.18 6.48 -7.65
CA ILE A 39 -4.02 5.67 -7.31
C ILE A 39 -4.36 4.21 -7.54
N SER A 40 -3.42 3.48 -8.14
CA SER A 40 -3.49 2.03 -8.31
C SER A 40 -2.37 1.33 -7.55
N TYR A 41 -2.64 0.11 -7.10
CA TYR A 41 -1.67 -0.77 -6.43
C TYR A 41 -1.43 -2.04 -7.26
N THR A 42 -0.17 -2.47 -7.33
CA THR A 42 0.20 -3.77 -7.91
C THR A 42 1.49 -4.33 -7.29
N HIS A 43 1.89 -5.56 -7.67
CA HIS A 43 3.12 -6.19 -7.17
C HIS A 43 3.77 -7.15 -8.17
N SER A 44 5.02 -7.53 -7.94
CA SER A 44 5.83 -8.28 -8.91
C SER A 44 5.30 -9.67 -9.29
N GLN A 45 4.49 -10.29 -8.42
CA GLN A 45 3.87 -11.60 -8.73
C GLN A 45 2.65 -11.55 -9.64
N ASN A 46 2.05 -10.39 -9.88
CA ASN A 46 0.88 -10.27 -10.75
C ASN A 46 1.10 -9.27 -11.92
N THR A 47 2.28 -8.68 -12.01
CA THR A 47 2.63 -7.67 -13.03
C THR A 47 4.01 -7.93 -13.60
N GLU A 48 4.06 -8.12 -14.91
CA GLU A 48 5.31 -8.29 -15.64
C GLU A 48 6.12 -6.98 -15.67
N GLY A 49 7.45 -7.10 -15.70
CA GLY A 49 8.36 -5.95 -15.81
C GLY A 49 8.69 -5.25 -14.49
N LEU A 50 8.15 -5.71 -13.36
CA LEU A 50 8.56 -5.24 -12.04
C LEU A 50 9.79 -5.99 -11.52
N PRO A 51 10.64 -5.35 -10.69
CA PRO A 51 11.69 -6.05 -9.95
C PRO A 51 11.12 -7.19 -9.11
N ASN A 52 11.89 -8.25 -8.92
CA ASN A 52 11.47 -9.38 -8.10
C ASN A 52 11.17 -8.94 -6.66
N TYR A 53 10.09 -9.47 -6.10
CA TYR A 53 9.62 -9.15 -4.75
C TYR A 53 9.46 -7.65 -4.51
N SER A 54 8.64 -7.01 -5.34
CA SER A 54 8.35 -5.58 -5.21
C SER A 54 6.86 -5.27 -5.20
N CYS A 55 6.51 -4.15 -4.59
CA CYS A 55 5.18 -3.53 -4.63
C CYS A 55 5.28 -2.18 -5.34
N ARG A 56 4.23 -1.78 -6.04
CA ARG A 56 4.16 -0.48 -6.70
C ARG A 56 2.81 0.19 -6.47
N LEU A 57 2.86 1.46 -6.08
CA LEU A 57 1.73 2.38 -6.19
C LEU A 57 1.98 3.32 -7.37
N THR A 58 0.92 3.68 -8.09
CA THR A 58 1.01 4.57 -9.25
C THR A 58 -0.14 5.55 -9.21
N ALA A 59 0.19 6.84 -9.16
CA ALA A 59 -0.77 7.93 -9.26
C ALA A 59 -1.12 8.22 -10.73
N GLU A 60 -2.25 8.88 -10.96
CA GLU A 60 -2.76 9.22 -12.29
C GLU A 60 -1.78 10.08 -13.13
N ASP A 61 -0.97 10.91 -12.45
CA ASP A 61 0.06 11.73 -13.08
C ASP A 61 1.34 10.95 -13.47
N GLY A 62 1.37 9.64 -13.20
CA GLY A 62 2.50 8.75 -13.48
C GLY A 62 3.55 8.69 -12.38
N THR A 63 3.39 9.42 -11.28
CA THR A 63 4.28 9.31 -10.11
C THR A 63 4.15 7.92 -9.50
N MET A 64 5.29 7.31 -9.14
CA MET A 64 5.34 5.94 -8.63
C MET A 64 6.05 5.86 -7.29
N LEU A 65 5.51 5.05 -6.39
CA LEU A 65 6.23 4.52 -5.25
C LEU A 65 6.51 3.04 -5.51
N LEU A 66 7.79 2.71 -5.71
CA LEU A 66 8.26 1.33 -5.85
C LEU A 66 8.95 0.93 -4.54
N LEU A 67 8.50 -0.19 -3.96
CA LEU A 67 9.12 -0.79 -2.78
C LEU A 67 9.66 -2.16 -3.15
N GLU A 68 10.99 -2.24 -3.34
CA GLU A 68 11.69 -3.51 -3.54
C GLU A 68 12.04 -4.12 -2.19
N LEU A 69 11.81 -5.43 -2.03
CA LEU A 69 12.00 -6.08 -0.73
C LEU A 69 13.43 -5.95 -0.20
N ASP A 70 14.46 -5.99 -1.05
CA ASP A 70 15.85 -5.89 -0.61
C ASP A 70 16.17 -4.53 0.04
N ASP A 71 15.44 -3.46 -0.32
CA ASP A 71 15.61 -2.14 0.29
C ASP A 71 14.82 -1.94 1.59
N TRP A 72 13.82 -2.81 1.82
CA TRP A 72 12.82 -2.62 2.88
C TRP A 72 12.81 -3.73 3.93
N ARG A 73 13.41 -4.89 3.66
CA ARG A 73 13.38 -6.06 4.57
C ARG A 73 13.81 -5.72 5.99
N ASP A 74 14.82 -4.86 6.17
CA ASP A 74 15.39 -4.53 7.48
C ASP A 74 14.70 -3.34 8.19
N ARG A 75 13.65 -2.76 7.58
CA ARG A 75 12.90 -1.60 8.08
C ARG A 75 11.41 -1.67 7.70
N MET A 76 10.86 -2.87 7.72
CA MET A 76 9.49 -3.16 7.31
C MET A 76 8.45 -2.37 8.12
N GLU A 77 8.76 -2.05 9.38
CA GLU A 77 7.92 -1.25 10.27
C GLU A 77 7.66 0.18 9.77
N GLU A 78 8.51 0.71 8.89
CA GLU A 78 8.37 2.04 8.31
C GLU A 78 7.39 2.06 7.12
N VAL A 79 7.17 0.90 6.47
CA VAL A 79 6.40 0.79 5.23
C VAL A 79 4.97 1.36 5.35
N PRO A 80 4.17 1.02 6.38
CA PRO A 80 2.81 1.55 6.48
C PRO A 80 2.77 3.09 6.56
N SER A 81 3.70 3.69 7.30
CA SER A 81 3.78 5.14 7.47
C SER A 81 4.18 5.82 6.17
N LEU A 82 5.18 5.28 5.47
CA LEU A 82 5.60 5.77 4.15
C LEU A 82 4.45 5.72 3.15
N VAL A 83 3.79 4.57 3.02
CA VAL A 83 2.69 4.38 2.07
C VAL A 83 1.56 5.36 2.36
N ARG A 84 1.17 5.50 3.64
CA ARG A 84 0.12 6.43 4.04
C ARG A 84 0.46 7.88 3.72
N MET A 85 1.70 8.30 3.95
CA MET A 85 2.17 9.64 3.61
C MET A 85 2.11 9.87 2.10
N TRP A 86 2.69 8.94 1.32
CA TRP A 86 2.73 9.02 -0.14
C TRP A 86 1.32 9.07 -0.75
N LEU A 87 0.39 8.23 -0.29
CA LEU A 87 -1.01 8.26 -0.73
C LEU A 87 -1.65 9.64 -0.52
N GLY A 88 -1.31 10.33 0.58
CA GLY A 88 -1.86 11.63 0.93
C GLY A 88 -1.23 12.78 0.14
N GLU A 89 0.02 12.64 -0.29
CA GLU A 89 0.73 13.60 -1.13
C GLU A 89 0.29 13.52 -2.59
N HIS A 90 -0.14 12.34 -3.04
CA HIS A 90 -0.41 12.05 -4.45
C HIS A 90 -1.89 11.79 -4.77
N SER A 91 -2.81 12.19 -3.90
CA SER A 91 -4.25 12.14 -4.16
C SER A 91 -4.93 13.48 -3.90
N ASP A 92 -5.87 13.85 -4.77
CA ASP A 92 -6.84 14.90 -4.49
C ASP A 92 -8.18 14.24 -4.13
N LEU A 93 -8.57 14.35 -2.87
CA LEU A 93 -9.79 13.70 -2.36
C LEU A 93 -11.07 14.46 -2.74
N LYS A 94 -10.97 15.62 -3.39
CA LYS A 94 -12.13 16.45 -3.73
C LYS A 94 -13.05 15.75 -4.72
N GLY A 95 -14.34 15.72 -4.41
CA GLY A 95 -15.39 15.15 -5.24
C GLY A 95 -15.51 13.62 -5.18
N PHE A 96 -14.53 12.92 -4.62
CA PHE A 96 -14.62 11.49 -4.37
C PHE A 96 -15.62 11.18 -3.24
N LYS A 97 -16.23 10.00 -3.30
CA LYS A 97 -17.19 9.54 -2.31
C LYS A 97 -16.82 8.13 -1.86
N PRO A 98 -16.80 7.87 -0.54
CA PRO A 98 -16.57 6.54 -0.01
C PRO A 98 -17.52 5.54 -0.67
N ALA A 99 -17.00 4.37 -1.05
CA ALA A 99 -17.84 3.30 -1.57
C ALA A 99 -18.85 2.87 -0.50
N LYS A 100 -20.08 2.53 -0.91
CA LYS A 100 -21.05 1.90 0.00
C LYS A 100 -20.52 0.53 0.39
N SER A 101 -19.95 0.41 1.59
CA SER A 101 -19.45 -0.86 2.12
C SER A 101 -19.71 -0.98 3.62
N HIS A 102 -19.54 -2.19 4.15
CA HIS A 102 -19.58 -2.45 5.59
C HIS A 102 -18.30 -2.00 6.33
N TYR A 103 -17.29 -1.53 5.59
CA TYR A 103 -16.08 -0.99 6.19
C TYR A 103 -16.39 0.34 6.88
N GLN A 104 -16.04 0.43 8.17
CA GLN A 104 -16.32 1.62 8.99
C GLN A 104 -15.46 2.84 8.61
N GLY A 105 -14.48 2.66 7.72
CA GLY A 105 -13.53 3.69 7.33
C GLY A 105 -12.33 3.75 8.27
N ASP A 106 -11.17 4.10 7.71
CA ASP A 106 -10.00 4.49 8.47
C ASP A 106 -10.18 5.94 8.94
N ARG A 107 -10.07 6.19 10.25
CA ARG A 107 -10.38 7.51 10.83
C ARG A 107 -9.53 8.63 10.21
N TYR A 108 -8.25 8.38 9.98
CA TYR A 108 -7.35 9.39 9.42
C TYR A 108 -7.74 9.74 7.98
N TRP A 109 -8.03 8.74 7.15
CA TRP A 109 -8.47 8.98 5.77
C TRP A 109 -9.84 9.66 5.71
N PHE A 110 -10.74 9.32 6.63
CA PHE A 110 -12.04 9.96 6.74
C PHE A 110 -11.91 11.45 7.09
N GLU A 111 -11.07 11.80 8.06
CA GLU A 111 -10.80 13.19 8.44
C GLU A 111 -10.17 13.99 7.27
N LYS A 112 -9.21 13.40 6.54
CA LYS A 112 -8.63 14.01 5.33
C LYS A 112 -9.66 14.22 4.23
N TRP A 113 -10.51 13.23 3.97
CA TRP A 113 -11.58 13.34 2.98
C TRP A 113 -12.58 14.43 3.33
N GLN A 114 -13.00 14.54 4.61
CA GLN A 114 -13.89 15.60 5.08
C GLN A 114 -13.28 16.99 4.89
N GLN A 115 -11.98 17.15 5.16
CA GLN A 115 -11.27 18.42 4.96
C GLN A 115 -11.24 18.85 3.47
N ALA A 116 -11.10 17.90 2.55
CA ALA A 116 -11.11 18.15 1.11
C ALA A 116 -12.52 18.38 0.55
N ASN A 117 -13.55 17.94 1.27
CA ASN A 117 -14.96 18.02 0.87
C ASN A 117 -15.79 18.75 1.95
N PRO A 118 -15.52 20.04 2.25
CA PRO A 118 -16.36 20.82 3.11
C PRO A 118 -17.72 21.02 2.42
N TRP A 119 -18.79 20.79 3.19
CA TRP A 119 -20.19 20.92 2.76
C TRP A 119 -20.51 22.25 2.11
#